data_AF-A0A3M1R927-F1
#
_entry.id   AF-A0A3M1R927-F1
#
_cell.length_a   1.000
_cell.length_b   1.000
_cell.length_c   1.000
_cell.angle_alpha   90.00
_cell.angle_beta   90.00
_cell.angle_gamma   90.00
#
_symmetry.space_group_name_H-M   'P 1'
#
loop_
_entity.id
_entity.type
_entity.pdbx_description
1 polymer ?
#
loop_
_entity_poly.entity_id
_entity_poly.type
_entity_poly.pdbx_seq_one_letter_code
_entity_poly.pdbx_strand_id
1 'polypeptide(L)'
;MADELFVYSDGGARGNPGDAGIGIVISKPEGTVLCEFKSYIGRATNNQAEYTALIKALELEENNNQGLRTCSIILIGLPSFGCM
;
A
#
# COMPACT_ATOMS: atom_id res chain seq x y z
N MET A 1 -18.18 7.28 17.51
CA MET A 1 -18.16 6.42 16.32
C MET A 1 -16.72 6.20 15.97
N ALA A 2 -16.29 4.95 15.79
CA ALA A 2 -14.95 4.69 15.29
C ALA A 2 -15.01 4.88 13.77
N ASP A 3 -14.22 5.81 13.23
CA ASP A 3 -14.00 5.85 11.80
C ASP A 3 -13.20 4.59 11.44
N GLU A 4 -13.81 3.69 10.68
CA GLU A 4 -13.12 2.54 10.08
C GLU A 4 -12.39 3.04 8.83
N LEU A 5 -11.18 2.54 8.57
CA LEU A 5 -10.45 2.83 7.33
C LEU A 5 -10.03 1.56 6.63
N PHE A 6 -10.05 1.64 5.31
CA PHE A 6 -9.48 0.64 4.41
C PHE A 6 -8.13 1.13 3.94
N VAL A 7 -7.11 0.33 4.19
CA VAL A 7 -5.74 0.60 3.75
C VAL A 7 -5.38 -0.45 2.72
N TYR A 8 -5.31 -0.04 1.47
CA TYR A 8 -4.84 -0.88 0.39
C TYR A 8 -3.34 -0.68 0.24
N SER A 9 -2.58 -1.76 0.20
CA SER A 9 -1.14 -1.71 -0.07
C SER A 9 -0.81 -2.70 -1.16
N ASP A 10 0.09 -2.30 -2.05
CA ASP A 10 0.47 -3.06 -3.22
C ASP A 10 1.94 -2.81 -3.55
N GLY A 11 2.64 -3.83 -3.99
CA GLY A 11 4.05 -3.74 -4.33
C GLY A 11 4.38 -4.69 -5.46
N GLY A 12 5.07 -4.20 -6.48
CA GLY A 12 5.45 -5.00 -7.64
C GLY A 12 6.83 -4.65 -8.15
N ALA A 13 7.55 -5.66 -8.64
CA ALA A 13 8.84 -5.51 -9.29
C ALA A 13 8.77 -5.97 -10.76
N ARG A 14 9.38 -5.20 -11.65
CA ARG A 14 9.56 -5.58 -13.06
C ARG A 14 10.83 -6.43 -13.21
N GLY A 15 10.68 -7.72 -12.94
CA GLY A 15 11.77 -8.70 -12.91
C GLY A 15 12.08 -9.17 -11.48
N ASN A 16 12.86 -10.25 -11.34
CA ASN A 16 13.15 -10.83 -10.03
C ASN A 16 14.66 -11.13 -9.85
N PRO A 17 15.47 -10.15 -9.37
CA PRO A 17 15.12 -8.78 -8.98
C PRO A 17 15.08 -7.79 -10.15
N GLY A 18 14.29 -6.73 -10.01
CA GLY A 18 14.12 -5.69 -11.02
C GLY A 18 13.56 -4.40 -10.45
N ASP A 19 13.29 -3.42 -11.30
CA ASP A 19 12.79 -2.10 -10.86
C ASP A 19 11.42 -2.24 -10.22
N ALA A 20 11.29 -1.75 -9.00
CA ALA A 20 10.17 -2.02 -8.11
C ALA A 20 9.56 -0.75 -7.55
N GLY A 21 8.25 -0.80 -7.38
CA GLY A 21 7.46 0.30 -6.83
C GLY A 21 6.44 -0.24 -5.84
N ILE A 22 6.02 0.65 -4.96
CA ILE A 22 4.94 0.41 -3.99
C ILE A 22 3.85 1.45 -4.16
N GLY A 23 2.61 1.04 -3.91
CA GLY A 23 1.41 1.87 -3.90
C GLY A 23 0.60 1.58 -2.66
N ILE A 24 0.09 2.63 -2.02
CA ILE A 24 -0.75 2.54 -0.82
C ILE A 24 -1.91 3.51 -1.02
N VAL A 25 -3.12 3.10 -0.70
CA VAL A 25 -4.32 3.92 -0.78
C VAL A 25 -5.08 3.77 0.52
N ILE A 26 -5.41 4.88 1.17
CA ILE A 26 -6.22 4.91 2.38
C ILE A 26 -7.57 5.50 2.01
N SER A 27 -8.64 4.77 2.25
CA SER A 27 -10.01 5.21 2.00
C SER A 27 -10.94 4.89 3.16
N LYS A 28 -12.04 5.63 3.22
CA LYS A 28 -13.16 5.32 4.11
C LYS A 28 -14.03 4.20 3.55
N PRO A 29 -14.91 3.58 4.37
CA PRO A 29 -15.83 2.52 3.95
C PRO A 29 -16.83 2.97 2.90
N GLU A 30 -17.17 4.26 2.94
CA GLU A 30 -18.03 4.95 1.98
C GLU A 30 -17.35 5.18 0.62
N GLY A 31 -16.08 4.81 0.46
CA GLY A 31 -15.31 4.93 -0.78
C GLY A 31 -14.54 6.24 -0.94
N THR A 32 -14.61 7.14 0.04
CA THR A 32 -13.83 8.40 0.03
C THR A 32 -12.34 8.09 0.21
N VAL A 33 -11.53 8.34 -0.81
CA VAL A 33 -10.06 8.26 -0.70
C VAL A 33 -9.55 9.44 0.11
N LEU A 34 -8.83 9.14 1.19
CA LEU A 34 -8.22 10.15 2.06
C LEU A 34 -6.78 10.42 1.67
N CYS A 35 -6.04 9.39 1.28
CA CYS A 35 -4.63 9.50 0.95
C CYS A 35 -4.22 8.44 -0.08
N GLU A 36 -3.33 8.83 -0.98
CA GLU A 36 -2.65 7.92 -1.89
C GLU A 36 -1.14 8.16 -1.77
N PHE A 37 -0.39 7.08 -1.62
CA PHE A 37 1.06 7.11 -1.56
C PHE A 37 1.63 6.15 -2.58
N LYS A 38 2.59 6.63 -3.35
CA LYS A 38 3.35 5.80 -4.29
C LYS A 38 4.82 6.14 -4.17
N SER A 39 5.66 5.12 -4.08
CA SER A 39 7.10 5.32 -4.00
C SER A 39 7.81 4.31 -4.86
N TYR A 40 8.84 4.79 -5.56
CA TYR A 40 9.79 3.94 -6.22
C TYR A 40 10.81 3.44 -5.19
N ILE A 41 11.02 2.12 -5.09
CA ILE A 41 11.93 1.51 -4.11
C ILE A 41 13.25 1.06 -4.74
N GLY A 42 13.45 1.31 -6.03
CA GLY A 42 14.65 0.88 -6.75
C GLY A 42 14.56 -0.59 -7.16
N ARG A 43 15.68 -1.31 -7.10
CA ARG A 43 15.71 -2.74 -7.45
C ARG A 43 15.29 -3.62 -6.26
N ALA A 44 14.18 -4.33 -6.41
CA ALA A 44 13.70 -5.29 -5.41
C ALA A 44 13.11 -6.53 -6.10
N THR A 45 12.81 -7.56 -5.30
CA THR A 45 11.98 -8.69 -5.73
C THR A 45 10.49 -8.35 -5.55
N ASN A 46 9.59 -9.10 -6.19
CA ASN A 46 8.14 -8.93 -5.99
C ASN A 46 7.77 -8.97 -4.50
N ASN A 47 8.24 -10.00 -3.79
CA ASN A 47 7.97 -10.15 -2.37
C ASN A 47 8.53 -8.98 -1.55
N GLN A 48 9.76 -8.52 -1.85
CA GLN A 48 10.33 -7.36 -1.18
C GLN A 48 9.49 -6.10 -1.41
N ALA A 49 8.95 -5.90 -2.61
CA ALA A 49 8.06 -4.79 -2.91
C ALA A 49 6.77 -4.86 -2.09
N GLU A 50 6.10 -6.01 -2.05
CA GLU A 50 4.86 -6.20 -1.27
C GLU A 50 5.09 -5.96 0.23
N TYR A 51 6.13 -6.56 0.83
CA TYR A 51 6.44 -6.34 2.24
C TYR A 51 6.81 -4.88 2.54
N THR A 52 7.53 -4.21 1.62
CA THR A 52 7.86 -2.79 1.79
C THR A 52 6.61 -1.92 1.74
N ALA A 53 5.67 -2.24 0.85
CA ALA A 53 4.38 -1.54 0.77
C ALA A 53 3.58 -1.70 2.07
N LEU A 54 3.54 -2.92 2.64
CA LEU A 54 2.85 -3.19 3.90
C LEU A 54 3.46 -2.42 5.08
N ILE A 55 4.79 -2.42 5.22
CA ILE A 55 5.47 -1.68 6.29
C ILE A 55 5.19 -0.18 6.16
N LYS A 56 5.28 0.36 4.94
CA LYS A 56 5.00 1.77 4.68
C LYS A 56 3.53 2.13 4.95
N ALA A 57 2.61 1.21 4.71
CA ALA A 57 1.20 1.41 5.02
C ALA A 57 0.98 1.57 6.53
N LEU A 58 1.64 0.74 7.35
CA LEU A 58 1.62 0.84 8.80
C LEU A 58 2.26 2.14 9.32
N GLU A 59 3.38 2.56 8.73
CA GLU A 59 4.03 3.83 9.08
C GLU A 59 3.14 5.04 8.74
N LEU A 60 2.44 5.01 7.59
CA LEU A 60 1.53 6.09 7.19
C LEU A 60 0.29 6.15 8.08
N GLU A 61 -0.22 5.00 8.49
CA GLU A 61 -1.26 4.88 9.52
C GLU A 61 -0.84 5.55 10.82
N GLU A 62 0.33 5.20 11.35
CA GLU A 62 0.85 5.76 12.61
C GLU A 62 1.03 7.28 12.53
N ASN A 63 1.61 7.78 11.44
CA ASN A 63 1.86 9.22 11.25
C ASN A 63 0.57 10.04 11.11
N ASN A 64 -0.50 9.46 10.59
CA ASN A 64 -1.78 10.18 10.45
C ASN A 64 -2.47 10.43 11.80
N ASN A 65 -1.96 9.87 12.91
CA ASN A 65 -2.40 10.13 14.28
C ASN A 65 -3.93 10.04 14.46
N GLN A 66 -4.58 9.28 13.57
CA GLN A 66 -5.97 8.92 13.70
C GLN A 66 -5.95 7.69 14.59
N GLY A 67 -6.51 7.80 15.78
CA GLY A 67 -6.67 6.70 16.74
C GLY A 67 -7.63 5.64 16.19
N LEU A 68 -7.19 4.98 15.12
CA LEU A 68 -7.95 4.03 14.36
C LEU A 68 -8.07 2.76 15.18
N ARG A 69 -9.32 2.40 15.44
CA ARG A 69 -9.64 1.20 16.21
C ARG A 69 -9.71 -0.03 15.33
N THR A 70 -9.86 0.14 14.01
CA THR A 70 -10.00 -0.95 13.05
C THR A 70 -9.52 -0.49 11.67
N CYS A 71 -8.39 -1.03 11.23
CA CYS A 71 -7.88 -0.83 9.87
C CYS A 71 -7.85 -2.18 9.16
N SER A 72 -8.59 -2.24 8.05
CA SER A 72 -8.58 -3.40 7.18
C SER A 72 -7.47 -3.20 6.16
N ILE A 73 -6.32 -3.85 6.38
CA ILE A 73 -5.20 -3.84 5.44
C ILE A 73 -5.46 -4.88 4.36
N ILE A 74 -5.63 -4.41 3.13
CA ILE A 74 -5.89 -5.26 1.97
C ILE A 74 -4.63 -5.25 1.10
N LEU A 75 -3.93 -6.37 1.09
CA LEU A 75 -2.87 -6.62 0.11
C LEU A 75 -3.56 -6.94 -1.22
N ILE A 76 -3.74 -5.91 -2.03
CA ILE A 76 -3.94 -6.14 -3.46
C ILE A 76 -2.54 -6.44 -3.98
N GLY A 77 -2.36 -7.62 -4.59
CA GLY A 77 -1.20 -7.81 -5.44
C GLY A 77 -1.62 -7.30 -6.80
N LEU A 78 -1.04 -6.19 -7.28
CA LEU A 78 -1.23 -5.68 -8.64
C LEU A 78 -0.96 -6.91 -9.50
N PRO A 79 -1.96 -7.50 -10.19
CA PRO A 79 -1.70 -8.61 -11.07
C PRO A 79 -0.92 -8.01 -12.23
N SER A 80 0.41 -8.02 -12.09
CA SER A 80 1.38 -7.60 -13.11
C SER A 80 0.83 -6.43 -13.93
N PHE A 81 0.66 -5.24 -13.33
CA PHE A 81 0.15 -4.10 -14.08
C PHE A 81 0.98 -3.98 -15.34
N GLY A 82 0.32 -4.30 -16.45
CA GLY A 82 0.94 -4.59 -17.72
C GLY A 82 1.94 -3.49 -18.02
N CYS A 83 3.17 -3.90 -18.28
CA CYS A 83 3.98 -3.13 -19.21
C CYS A 83 3.32 -3.30 -20.59
N MET A 84 2.20 -2.62 -20.84
CA MET A 84 1.62 -2.32 -22.15
C MET A 84 0.82 -1.03 -22.04
#